data_AF-A0A524G8G7-F1
#
_entry.id   AF-A0A524G8G7-F1
#
_cell.length_a   1.000
_cell.length_b   1.000
_cell.length_c   1.000
_cell.angle_alpha   90.00
_cell.angle_beta   90.00
_cell.angle_gamma   90.00
#
_symmetry.space_group_name_H-M   'P 1'
#
loop_
_entity.id
_entity.type
_entity.pdbx_description
1 polymer ?
#
loop_
_entity_poly.entity_id
_entity_poly.type
_entity_poly.pdbx_seq_one_letter_code
_entity_poly.pdbx_strand_id
1 'polypeptide(L)' 'MTGSILKTAFDNVAGHLSNLEEMIDLIEDMETNEKSIDSVIISLEEKSKEAEVTLKTDIRILINECRHLKSRMASK' A
#
# COMPACT_ATOMS: atom_id res chain seq x y z
N MET A 1 5.71 12.35 6.03
CA MET A 1 4.43 12.62 5.31
C MET A 1 3.96 11.36 4.57
N THR A 2 4.88 10.53 4.06
CA THR A 2 4.65 9.20 3.48
C THR A 2 3.93 8.20 4.38
N GLY A 3 4.44 7.96 5.60
CA GLY A 3 3.83 7.00 6.54
C GLY A 3 2.37 7.32 6.87
N SER A 4 1.99 8.61 6.84
CA SER A 4 0.58 9.00 7.04
C SER A 4 -0.34 8.50 5.93
N ILE A 5 0.10 8.44 4.67
CA ILE A 5 -0.76 8.02 3.55
C ILE A 5 -0.84 6.50 3.50
N LEU A 6 0.30 5.82 3.60
CA LEU A 6 0.35 4.35 3.52
C LEU A 6 -0.43 3.71 4.67
N LYS A 7 -0.23 4.18 5.90
CA LYS A 7 -0.94 3.66 7.06
C LYS A 7 -2.45 3.92 6.99
N THR A 8 -2.85 5.13 6.60
CA THR A 8 -4.28 5.45 6.41
C THR A 8 -4.90 4.58 5.30
N ALA A 9 -4.17 4.35 4.20
CA ALA A 9 -4.64 3.50 3.12
C ALA A 9 -4.87 2.07 3.62
N PHE A 10 -3.92 1.54 4.38
CA PHE A 10 -4.04 0.22 4.98
C PHE A 10 -5.22 0.12 5.93
N ASP A 11 -5.35 1.06 6.87
CA ASP A 11 -6.46 1.09 7.84
C ASP A 11 -7.83 1.10 7.13
N ASN A 12 -7.94 1.81 6.00
CA ASN A 12 -9.17 1.87 5.20
C ASN A 12 -9.51 0.54 4.51
N VAL A 13 -8.52 -0.25 4.13
CA VAL A 13 -8.72 -1.47 3.32
C VAL A 13 -8.50 -2.77 4.10
N ALA A 14 -7.98 -2.73 5.32
CA ALA A 14 -7.61 -3.90 6.11
C ALA A 14 -8.76 -4.93 6.24
N GLY A 15 -10.00 -4.46 6.39
CA GLY A 15 -11.19 -5.32 6.44
C GLY A 15 -11.52 -6.07 5.13
N HIS A 16 -10.84 -5.75 4.03
CA HIS A 16 -10.99 -6.36 2.72
C HIS A 16 -9.81 -7.26 2.34
N LEU A 17 -8.72 -7.26 3.12
CA LEU A 17 -7.51 -8.02 2.82
C LEU A 17 -7.62 -9.43 3.38
N SER A 18 -7.12 -10.41 2.63
CA SER A 18 -7.09 -11.81 3.06
C SER A 18 -5.76 -12.18 3.72
N ASN A 19 -4.66 -11.54 3.33
CA ASN A 19 -3.30 -11.81 3.81
C ASN A 19 -2.80 -10.70 4.74
N LEU A 20 -3.52 -10.47 5.85
CA LEU A 20 -3.28 -9.34 6.75
C LEU A 20 -1.86 -9.30 7.32
N GLU A 21 -1.32 -10.43 7.77
CA GLU A 21 0.01 -10.52 8.37
C GLU A 21 1.11 -10.14 7.34
N GLU A 22 1.08 -10.76 6.16
CA GLU A 22 2.01 -10.44 5.07
C GLU A 22 1.92 -8.98 4.63
N MET A 23 0.72 -8.39 4.66
CA MET A 23 0.51 -6.99 4.31
C MET A 23 1.05 -6.04 5.39
N ILE A 24 0.99 -6.41 6.67
CA ILE A 24 1.61 -5.63 7.76
C ILE A 24 3.13 -5.61 7.60
N ASP A 25 3.75 -6.78 7.44
CA ASP A 25 5.20 -6.90 7.24
C ASP A 25 5.67 -6.08 6.03
N LEU A 26 4.88 -6.15 4.95
CA LEU A 26 5.11 -5.37 3.74
C LEU A 26 5.05 -3.86 4.01
N ILE A 27 4.09 -3.38 4.79
CA ILE A 27 3.95 -1.96 5.09
C ILE A 27 5.09 -1.47 5.98
N GLU A 28 5.47 -2.23 7.00
CA GLU A 28 6.57 -1.86 7.90
C GLU A 28 7.91 -1.75 7.15
N ASP A 29 8.18 -2.67 6.21
CA ASP A 29 9.32 -2.61 5.29
C ASP A 29 9.30 -1.33 4.44
N MET A 30 8.15 -0.99 3.88
CA MET A 30 7.99 0.21 3.03
C MET A 30 8.10 1.51 3.81
N GLU A 31 7.57 1.58 5.04
CA GLU A 31 7.71 2.77 5.90
C GLU A 31 9.16 3.03 6.29
N THR A 32 9.96 1.96 6.42
CA THR A 32 11.37 2.06 6.78
C THR A 32 12.24 2.46 5.60
N ASN A 33 11.96 1.93 4.40
CA ASN A 33 12.84 2.03 3.25
C ASN A 33 12.46 3.15 2.26
N GLU A 34 11.18 3.55 2.20
CA GLU A 34 10.69 4.43 1.14
C GLU A 34 10.46 5.87 1.59
N LYS A 35 11.00 6.81 0.80
CA LYS A 35 10.95 8.25 1.13
C LYS A 35 9.74 8.97 0.55
N SER A 36 9.06 8.38 -0.44
CA SER A 36 7.91 8.98 -1.12
C SER A 36 6.79 7.96 -1.36
N ILE A 37 5.54 8.44 -1.43
CA ILE A 37 4.38 7.57 -1.68
C ILE A 37 4.44 6.97 -3.10
N ASP A 38 5.09 7.68 -4.03
CA ASP A 38 5.31 7.17 -5.38
C ASP A 38 6.28 6.00 -5.39
N SER A 39 7.36 6.08 -4.59
CA SER A 39 8.30 4.98 -4.42
C SER A 39 7.62 3.75 -3.79
N VAL A 40 6.80 3.97 -2.75
CA VAL A 40 5.98 2.90 -2.15
C VAL A 40 5.08 2.23 -3.19
N ILE A 41 4.38 3.00 -4.02
CA ILE A 41 3.49 2.44 -5.06
C ILE A 41 4.28 1.60 -6.06
N ILE A 42 5.45 2.06 -6.50
CA ILE A 42 6.31 1.32 -7.43
C ILE A 42 6.76 -0.01 -6.79
N SER A 43 7.25 0.03 -5.55
CA SER A 43 7.70 -1.16 -4.83
C SER A 43 6.57 -2.15 -4.57
N LEU A 44 5.35 -1.68 -4.28
CA LEU A 44 4.15 -2.53 -4.20
C LEU A 44 3.79 -3.15 -5.56
N GLU A 45 3.89 -2.40 -6.66
CA GLU A 45 3.65 -2.93 -8.01
C GLU A 45 4.67 -4.01 -8.39
N GLU A 46 5.93 -3.86 -8.00
CA GLU A 46 6.96 -4.88 -8.19
C GLU A 46 6.67 -6.13 -7.37
N LYS A 47 6.37 -6.00 -6.08
CA LYS A 47 6.01 -7.15 -5.23
C LYS A 47 4.74 -7.85 -5.71
N SER A 48 3.77 -7.12 -6.26
CA SER A 48 2.54 -7.68 -6.84
C SER A 48 2.79 -8.59 -8.06
N LYS A 49 3.91 -8.42 -8.78
CA LYS A 49 4.24 -9.26 -9.95
C LYS A 49 4.63 -10.66 -9.54
N GLU A 50 5.36 -10.78 -8.43
CA GLU A 50 5.89 -12.04 -7.90
C GLU A 50 4.96 -12.71 -6.86
N ALA A 51 3.92 -12.00 -6.42
CA ALA A 51 2.96 -12.49 -5.43
C ALA A 51 1.95 -13.50 -5.99
N GLU A 52 1.55 -14.44 -5.14
CA GLU A 52 0.41 -15.34 -5.35
C GLU A 52 -0.90 -14.57 -5.57
N VAL A 53 -1.89 -15.21 -6.21
CA VAL A 53 -3.11 -14.54 -6.73
C VAL A 53 -3.86 -13.72 -5.67
N THR A 54 -3.99 -14.24 -4.45
CA THR A 54 -4.71 -13.56 -3.36
C THR A 54 -3.91 -12.35 -2.84
N LEU A 55 -2.63 -12.52 -2.54
CA LEU A 55 -1.76 -11.43 -2.10
C LEU A 55 -1.63 -10.34 -3.16
N LYS A 56 -1.55 -10.74 -4.44
CA LYS A 56 -1.56 -9.83 -5.57
C LYS A 56 -2.81 -8.95 -5.60
N THR A 57 -3.96 -9.50 -5.22
CA THR A 57 -5.23 -8.76 -5.14
C THR A 57 -5.22 -7.80 -3.95
N ASP A 58 -4.75 -8.25 -2.80
CA ASP A 58 -4.60 -7.42 -1.59
C ASP A 58 -3.67 -6.22 -1.84
N ILE A 59 -2.53 -6.45 -2.48
CA ILE A 59 -1.58 -5.38 -2.88
C ILE A 59 -2.25 -4.39 -3.84
N ARG A 60 -3.03 -4.85 -4.81
CA ARG A 60 -3.76 -3.97 -5.74
C ARG A 60 -4.80 -3.10 -5.04
N ILE A 61 -5.52 -3.67 -4.06
CA ILE A 61 -6.47 -2.92 -3.25
C ILE A 61 -5.73 -1.79 -2.50
N LEU A 62 -4.60 -2.11 -1.86
CA LEU A 62 -3.79 -1.12 -1.15
C LEU A 62 -3.23 -0.01 -2.08
N ILE A 63 -2.70 -0.38 -3.26
CA ILE A 63 -2.21 0.59 -4.26
C ILE A 63 -3.32 1.56 -4.68
N ASN A 64 -4.51 1.04 -4.93
CA ASN A 64 -5.65 1.86 -5.36
C ASN A 64 -6.03 2.89 -4.28
N GLU A 65 -6.05 2.48 -3.01
CA GLU A 65 -6.33 3.39 -1.91
C GLU A 65 -5.21 4.43 -1.71
N CYS A 66 -3.94 4.03 -1.83
CA CYS A 66 -2.81 4.96 -1.81
C CYS A 66 -2.94 6.05 -2.89
N ARG A 67 -3.30 5.66 -4.12
CA ARG A 67 -3.55 6.60 -5.23
C ARG A 67 -4.73 7.52 -4.95
N HIS A 68 -5.81 6.97 -4.39
CA HIS A 68 -7.01 7.73 -4.02
C HIS A 68 -6.68 8.82 -2.98
N LEU A 69 -6.00 8.45 -1.88
CA LEU A 69 -5.59 9.39 -0.84
C LEU A 69 -4.60 10.44 -1.36
N LYS A 70 -3.61 10.03 -2.15
CA LYS A 70 -2.66 10.95 -2.79
C LYS A 70 -3.39 12.01 -3.63
N SER A 71 -4.34 11.57 -4.47
CA SER A 71 -5.14 12.48 -5.31
C SER A 71 -5.98 13.44 -4.47
N ARG A 72 -6.64 12.96 -3.41
CA ARG A 72 -7.44 13.80 -2.51
C ARG A 72 -6.61 14.86 -1.78
N MET A 73 -5.38 14.54 -1.41
CA MET A 73 -4.48 15.49 -0.75
C MET A 73 -3.90 16.52 -1.71
N ALA A 74 -3.70 16.17 -2.99
CA ALA A 74 -3.23 17.11 -4.00
C ALA A 74 -4.30 18.12 -4.45
N SER A 75 -5.59 17.83 -4.22
CA SER A 75 -6.72 18.71 -4.54
C SER A 75 -7.13 19.65 -3.39
N LYS A 76 -6.41 19.64 -2.26
CA LYS A 76 -6.59 20.56 -1.13
C LYS A 76 -5.45 21.57 -1.08
#